data_AF-A0A1M5CH80-F1
#
_entry.id   AF-A0A1M5CH80-F1
#
_cell.length_a   1.000
_cell.length_b   1.000
_cell.length_c   1.000
_cell.angle_alpha   90.00
_cell.angle_beta   90.00
_cell.angle_gamma   90.00
#
_symmetry.space_group_name_H-M   'P 1'
#
loop_
_entity.id
_entity.type
_entity.pdbx_description
1 polymer ?
#
loop_
_entity_poly.entity_id
_entity_poly.type
_entity_poly.pdbx_seq_one_letter_code
_entity_poly.pdbx_strand_id
1 'polypeptide(L)' 'MDRQELGSRLLMEGMTGHDVMQLQLILQSLGYDPGPIDGIFGPRTKDAVMRLQRDYGIRVDGIVGPETLNVIYKLYP' A
#
# COMPACT_ATOMS: atom_id res chain seq x y z
N MET A 1 -16.10 16.78 -0.74
CA MET A 1 -14.76 16.49 -1.29
C MET A 1 -14.49 15.04 -0.96
N ASP A 2 -14.56 14.17 -1.94
CA ASP A 2 -14.44 12.72 -1.74
C ASP A 2 -13.00 12.40 -1.32
N ARG A 3 -12.80 12.03 -0.05
CA ARG A 3 -11.54 11.45 0.40
C ARG A 3 -11.47 10.06 -0.22
N GLN A 4 -10.46 9.83 -1.06
CA GLN A 4 -10.19 8.50 -1.60
C GLN A 4 -9.73 7.64 -0.42
N GLU A 5 -10.54 6.67 -0.04
CA GLU A 5 -10.25 5.70 1.01
C GLU A 5 -9.49 4.51 0.43
N LEU A 6 -8.55 3.95 1.19
CA LEU A 6 -7.83 2.75 0.82
C LEU A 6 -8.81 1.60 0.49
N GLY A 7 -8.69 1.05 -0.72
CA GLY A 7 -9.57 -0.02 -1.23
C GLY A 7 -10.66 0.45 -2.18
N SER A 8 -10.85 1.76 -2.37
CA SER A 8 -11.78 2.32 -3.36
C SER A 8 -11.30 2.16 -4.81
N ARG A 9 -9.99 1.96 -5.02
CA ARG A 9 -9.35 1.73 -6.33
C ARG A 9 -8.05 0.94 -6.15
N LEU A 10 -7.50 0.46 -7.27
CA LEU A 10 -6.13 -0.08 -7.31
C LEU A 10 -5.12 1.04 -7.02
N LEU A 11 -4.06 0.76 -6.26
CA LEU A 11 -2.92 1.67 -6.11
C LEU A 11 -1.67 1.08 -6.76
N MET A 12 -0.93 1.92 -7.48
CA MET A 12 0.33 1.56 -8.13
C MET A 12 1.24 2.79 -8.23
N GLU A 13 2.49 2.55 -8.62
CA GLU A 13 3.51 3.58 -8.76
C GLU A 13 3.04 4.77 -9.63
N GLY A 14 3.37 5.99 -9.20
CA GLY A 14 2.97 7.24 -9.85
C GLY A 14 1.62 7.79 -9.39
N MET A 15 0.84 7.02 -8.63
CA MET A 15 -0.43 7.49 -8.07
C MET A 15 -0.20 8.38 -6.86
N THR A 16 -1.13 9.30 -6.65
CA THR A 16 -1.16 10.17 -5.48
C THR A 16 -2.56 10.16 -4.85
N GLY A 17 -2.64 10.48 -3.55
CA GLY A 17 -3.92 10.59 -2.86
C GLY A 17 -3.85 10.29 -1.37
N HIS A 18 -4.99 10.48 -0.71
CA HIS A 18 -5.17 10.16 0.71
C HIS A 18 -5.10 8.65 0.97
N ASP A 19 -5.59 7.83 0.04
CA ASP A 19 -5.47 6.37 0.04
C ASP A 19 -4.01 5.90 -0.02
N VAL A 20 -3.17 6.57 -0.80
CA VAL A 20 -1.72 6.33 -0.83
C VAL A 20 -1.08 6.67 0.51
N MET A 21 -1.48 7.79 1.14
CA MET A 21 -0.98 8.17 2.46
C MET A 21 -1.38 7.16 3.53
N GLN A 22 -2.64 6.68 3.50
CA GLN A 22 -3.11 5.61 4.37
C GLN A 22 -2.30 4.33 4.16
N LEU A 23 -2.05 3.94 2.91
CA LEU A 23 -1.19 2.79 2.60
C LEU A 23 0.21 2.95 3.18
N GLN A 24 0.85 4.12 3.01
CA GLN A 24 2.19 4.38 3.55
C GLN A 24 2.21 4.27 5.08
N LEU A 25 1.20 4.83 5.77
CA LEU A 25 1.08 4.70 7.23
C LEU A 25 0.99 3.23 7.66
N ILE A 26 0.18 2.43 6.96
CA ILE A 26 0.00 1.02 7.30
C ILE A 26 1.25 0.21 6.98
N LEU A 27 1.89 0.42 5.83
CA LEU A 27 3.15 -0.25 5.51
C LEU A 27 4.21 0.03 6.58
N GLN A 28 4.35 1.30 6.98
CA GLN A 28 5.29 1.68 8.05
C GLN A 28 4.96 1.01 9.39
N SER A 29 3.67 0.97 9.78
CA SER A 29 3.25 0.33 11.03
C SER A 29 3.48 -1.18 11.03
N LEU A 30 3.40 -1.82 9.86
CA LEU A 30 3.72 -3.22 9.65
C LEU A 30 5.23 -3.50 9.50
N GLY A 31 6.08 -2.47 9.57
CA GLY A 31 7.54 -2.60 9.48
C GLY A 31 8.10 -2.59 8.06
N TYR A 32 7.27 -2.32 7.05
CA TYR A 32 7.69 -2.11 5.67
C TYR A 32 7.93 -0.63 5.41
N ASP A 33 9.18 -0.22 5.28
CA ASP A 33 9.56 1.17 5.01
C ASP A 33 9.08 1.64 3.62
N PRO A 34 8.04 2.49 3.53
CA PRO A 34 7.51 2.96 2.26
C PRO A 34 8.18 4.25 1.80
N GLY A 35 9.15 4.77 2.56
CA GLY A 35 9.64 6.13 2.43
C GLY A 35 8.72 7.16 3.12
N PRO A 36 8.72 8.42 2.64
CA PRO A 36 7.91 9.48 3.22
C PRO A 36 6.41 9.16 3.19
N ILE A 37 5.68 9.57 4.23
CA ILE A 37 4.21 9.53 4.27
C ILE A 37 3.70 10.85 3.68
N ASP A 38 3.76 10.95 2.35
CA ASP A 38 3.46 12.16 1.58
C ASP A 38 2.24 12.00 0.65
N GLY A 39 1.65 10.80 0.60
CA GLY A 39 0.57 10.47 -0.31
C GLY A 39 1.03 10.30 -1.76
N ILE A 40 2.33 10.08 -2.00
CA ILE A 40 2.91 9.81 -3.33
C ILE A 40 3.39 8.36 -3.39
N PHE A 41 2.85 7.60 -4.33
CA PHE A 41 3.22 6.20 -4.53
C PHE A 41 4.51 6.15 -5.34
N GLY A 42 5.64 6.36 -4.67
CA GLY A 42 6.97 6.30 -5.27
C GLY A 42 7.59 4.89 -5.28
N PRO A 43 8.83 4.78 -5.77
CA PRO A 43 9.55 3.50 -5.83
C PRO A 43 9.69 2.80 -4.47
N ARG A 44 9.87 3.56 -3.38
CA ARG A 44 9.95 3.00 -2.02
C ARG A 44 8.62 2.41 -1.54
N THR A 45 7.50 3.07 -1.82
CA THR A 45 6.16 2.53 -1.54
C THR A 45 5.94 1.22 -2.32
N LYS A 46 6.35 1.19 -3.60
CA LYS A 46 6.27 -0.03 -4.43
C LYS A 46 7.10 -1.17 -3.86
N ASP A 47 8.35 -0.90 -3.48
CA ASP A 47 9.23 -1.90 -2.89
C ASP A 47 8.66 -2.44 -1.57
N ALA A 48 8.08 -1.57 -0.73
CA ALA A 48 7.39 -1.97 0.50
C ALA A 48 6.19 -2.88 0.22
N VAL A 49 5.36 -2.54 -0.77
CA VAL A 49 4.24 -3.40 -1.22
C VAL A 49 4.75 -4.74 -1.73
N MET A 50 5.79 -4.76 -2.56
CA MET A 50 6.35 -6.01 -3.08
C MET A 50 6.95 -6.89 -1.97
N ARG A 51 7.53 -6.30 -0.93
CA ARG A 51 8.01 -7.06 0.25
C ARG A 51 6.85 -7.71 1.00
N LEU A 52 5.80 -6.95 1.31
CA LEU A 52 4.57 -7.49 1.90
C LEU A 52 3.98 -8.61 1.02
N GLN A 53 3.89 -8.40 -0.29
CA GLN A 53 3.38 -9.44 -1.21
C GLN A 53 4.21 -10.72 -1.17
N ARG A 54 5.56 -10.62 -1.12
CA ARG A 54 6.45 -11.77 -0.99
C ARG A 54 6.27 -12.50 0.33
N ASP A 55 6.24 -11.76 1.44
CA ASP A 55 6.17 -12.34 2.80
C ASP A 55 4.88 -13.11 3.03
N TYR A 56 3.79 -12.69 2.39
CA TYR A 56 2.48 -13.34 2.48
C TYR A 56 2.17 -14.29 1.30
N GLY A 57 3.14 -14.52 0.41
CA GLY A 57 3.02 -15.51 -0.67
C GLY A 57 1.92 -15.21 -1.70
N ILE A 58 1.60 -13.93 -1.92
CA ILE A 58 0.66 -13.48 -2.95
C ILE A 58 1.40 -12.98 -4.19
N ARG A 59 0.66 -12.59 -5.24
CA ARG A 59 1.28 -12.09 -6.48
C ARG A 59 2.14 -10.84 -6.20
N VAL A 60 3.40 -10.87 -6.63
CA VAL A 60 4.39 -9.81 -6.39
C VAL A 60 4.48 -8.88 -7.60
N ASP A 61 3.50 -8.00 -7.76
CA ASP A 61 3.40 -7.04 -8.87
C ASP A 61 3.60 -5.58 -8.44
N GLY A 62 3.69 -5.32 -7.13
CA GLY A 62 3.78 -3.97 -6.57
C GLY A 62 2.48 -3.17 -6.66
N ILE A 63 1.36 -3.82 -7.00
CA ILE A 63 0.03 -3.23 -7.10
C ILE A 63 -0.79 -3.58 -5.87
N VAL A 64 -1.41 -2.58 -5.26
CA VAL A 64 -2.35 -2.77 -4.16
C VAL A 64 -3.74 -3.00 -4.75
N GLY A 65 -4.02 -4.27 -5.03
CA GLY A 65 -5.35 -4.77 -5.40
C GLY A 65 -6.03 -5.56 -4.27
N PRO A 66 -7.16 -6.24 -4.56
CA PRO A 66 -7.95 -6.95 -3.55
C PRO A 66 -7.16 -7.96 -2.71
N GLU A 67 -6.22 -8.71 -3.30
CA GLU A 67 -5.39 -9.67 -2.56
C GLU A 67 -4.47 -8.98 -1.55
N THR A 68 -3.78 -7.92 -1.99
CA THR A 68 -2.91 -7.11 -1.12
C THR A 68 -3.71 -6.44 0.00
N LEU A 69 -4.90 -5.91 -0.31
CA LEU A 69 -5.79 -5.29 0.69
C LEU A 69 -6.29 -6.30 1.72
N ASN A 70 -6.65 -7.51 1.30
CA ASN A 70 -7.05 -8.57 2.22
C ASN A 70 -5.93 -8.95 3.19
N VAL A 71 -4.67 -8.95 2.74
CA VAL A 71 -3.51 -9.11 3.64
C VAL A 71 -3.45 -7.93 4.62
N ILE A 72 -3.50 -6.69 4.12
CA ILE A 72 -3.46 -5.49 4.97
C ILE A 72 -4.54 -5.50 6.05
N TYR A 73 -5.81 -5.75 5.71
CA TYR A 73 -6.91 -5.76 6.69
C TYR A 73 -6.82 -6.88 7.72
N LYS A 74 -6.14 -8.00 7.40
CA LYS A 74 -5.88 -9.06 8.39
C LYS A 74 -4.81 -8.68 9.40
N LEU A 75 -3.86 -7.84 8.99
CA LEU A 75 -2.72 -7.43 9.82
C LEU A 75 -3.00 -6.12 10.58
N TYR A 76 -3.93 -5.32 10.07
CA TYR A 76 -4.30 -4.01 10.59
C TYR A 76 -5.84 -3.90 10.65
N PRO A 77 -6.48 -4.55 11.64
CA PRO A 77 -7.93 -4.57 11.80
C PRO A 77 -8.53 -3.27 12.33
#